data_AF-A0A9D7TZF3-F1
#
_entry.id   AF-A0A9D7TZF3-F1
#
_cell.length_a   1.000
_cell.length_b   1.000
_cell.length_c   1.000
_cell.angle_alpha   90.00
_cell.angle_beta   90.00
_cell.angle_gamma   90.00
#
_symmetry.space_group_name_H-M   'P 1'
#
loop_
_entity.id
_entity.type
_entity.pdbx_description
1 polymer ?
#
loop_
_entity_poly.entity_id
_entity_poly.type
_entity_poly.pdbx_seq_one_letter_code
_entity_poly.pdbx_strand_id
1 'polypeptide(L)'
;MNKKIKLMAVALLLTVTTAFAQTTKPAWAQMKMFHSYMSSTFHPAEEGNFAPIKAKADSLLIVAKLWKASEIPANYKPKETKTQLRMLVKQCKKISNAVNANEADTVLKNELTKAHDIFHTIAGECKKADE
;
A
#
# COMPACT_ATOMS: atom_id res chain seq x y z
N MET A 1 -30.99 -29.11 -55.92
CA MET A 1 -32.23 -28.53 -55.36
C MET A 1 -32.74 -29.47 -54.28
N ASN A 2 -32.84 -28.98 -53.03
CA ASN A 2 -33.86 -29.30 -52.01
C ASN A 2 -33.36 -28.93 -50.60
N LYS A 3 -33.77 -27.73 -50.16
CA LYS A 3 -33.58 -27.18 -48.82
C LYS A 3 -34.41 -27.97 -47.81
N LYS A 4 -33.80 -28.48 -46.74
CA LYS A 4 -34.51 -28.79 -45.49
C LYS A 4 -33.70 -28.29 -44.31
N ILE A 5 -34.03 -27.08 -43.91
CA ILE A 5 -33.65 -26.49 -42.62
C ILE A 5 -34.39 -27.29 -41.54
N LYS A 6 -33.65 -27.92 -40.63
CA LYS A 6 -34.20 -28.35 -39.35
C LYS A 6 -33.56 -27.48 -38.27
N LEU A 7 -34.32 -26.49 -37.79
CA LEU A 7 -34.04 -25.84 -36.52
C LEU A 7 -34.14 -26.90 -35.43
N MET A 8 -33.07 -27.12 -34.68
CA MET A 8 -33.14 -27.73 -33.36
C MET A 8 -32.53 -26.73 -32.38
N ALA A 9 -33.40 -26.13 -31.58
CA ALA A 9 -33.01 -25.26 -30.49
C ALA A 9 -32.31 -26.10 -29.42
N VAL A 10 -31.00 -25.91 -29.26
CA VAL A 10 -30.29 -26.40 -28.07
C VAL A 10 -30.46 -25.33 -27.01
N ALA A 11 -31.28 -25.64 -26.01
CA ALA A 11 -31.49 -24.83 -24.84
C ALA A 11 -30.15 -24.61 -24.12
N LEU A 12 -29.75 -23.33 -24.05
CA LEU A 12 -28.63 -22.86 -23.25
C LEU A 12 -28.97 -23.08 -21.77
N LEU A 13 -28.41 -24.13 -21.17
CA LEU A 13 -28.40 -24.31 -19.72
C LEU A 13 -27.54 -23.21 -19.11
N LEU A 14 -28.20 -22.12 -18.71
CA LEU A 14 -27.64 -21.06 -17.88
C LEU A 14 -27.39 -21.64 -16.48
N THR A 15 -26.20 -22.20 -16.26
CA THR A 15 -25.71 -22.42 -14.90
C THR A 15 -25.47 -21.04 -14.29
N VAL A 16 -26.41 -20.59 -13.46
CA VAL A 16 -26.19 -19.45 -12.56
C VAL A 16 -25.16 -19.88 -11.53
N THR A 17 -23.89 -19.67 -11.81
CA THR A 17 -22.87 -19.69 -10.77
C THR A 17 -23.08 -18.43 -9.94
N THR A 18 -23.67 -18.59 -8.75
CA THR A 18 -23.66 -17.54 -7.74
C THR A 18 -22.22 -17.30 -7.35
N ALA A 19 -21.59 -16.32 -7.98
CA ALA A 19 -20.32 -15.78 -7.52
C ALA A 19 -20.58 -15.17 -6.14
N PHE A 20 -20.26 -15.91 -5.08
CA PHE A 20 -20.11 -15.33 -3.76
C PHE A 20 -19.06 -14.23 -3.89
N ALA A 21 -19.49 -12.98 -3.82
CA ALA A 21 -18.58 -11.88 -3.62
C ALA A 21 -17.83 -12.18 -2.32
N GLN A 22 -16.60 -12.69 -2.41
CA GLN A 22 -15.70 -12.75 -1.26
C GLN A 22 -15.62 -11.32 -0.75
N THR A 23 -16.13 -11.09 0.45
CA THR A 23 -16.01 -9.84 1.19
C THR A 23 -14.56 -9.70 1.64
N THR A 24 -13.64 -9.55 0.67
CA THR A 24 -12.28 -9.13 0.97
C THR A 24 -12.40 -7.75 1.59
N LYS A 25 -12.03 -7.63 2.88
CA LYS A 25 -11.91 -6.33 3.59
C LYS A 25 -11.25 -5.36 2.59
N PRO A 26 -11.85 -4.20 2.27
CA PRO A 26 -11.38 -3.35 1.20
C PRO A 26 -9.89 -3.05 1.42
N ALA A 27 -9.07 -3.51 0.49
CA ALA A 27 -7.65 -3.28 0.55
C ALA A 27 -7.41 -1.77 0.43
N TRP A 28 -6.77 -1.18 1.44
CA TRP A 28 -6.42 0.24 1.40
C TRP A 28 -5.32 0.46 0.34
N ALA A 29 -5.71 0.87 -0.86
CA ALA A 29 -4.83 0.91 -2.03
C ALA A 29 -3.58 1.78 -1.80
N GLN A 30 -3.73 2.92 -1.13
CA GLN A 30 -2.64 3.83 -0.82
C GLN A 30 -1.67 3.24 0.21
N MET A 31 -2.16 2.44 1.16
CA MET A 31 -1.29 1.67 2.07
C MET A 31 -0.44 0.67 1.28
N LYS A 32 -1.04 -0.07 0.34
CA LYS A 32 -0.32 -1.03 -0.51
C LYS A 32 0.72 -0.33 -1.39
N MET A 33 0.37 0.80 -1.97
CA MET A 33 1.28 1.62 -2.77
C MET A 33 2.46 2.11 -1.93
N PHE A 34 2.20 2.66 -0.74
CA PHE A 34 3.25 3.06 0.18
C PHE A 34 4.16 1.89 0.54
N HIS A 35 3.59 0.73 0.89
CA HIS A 35 4.33 -0.47 1.26
C HIS A 35 5.25 -0.95 0.13
N SER A 36 4.79 -0.89 -1.13
CA SER A 36 5.62 -1.26 -2.29
C SER A 36 6.88 -0.41 -2.39
N TYR A 37 6.77 0.91 -2.21
CA TYR A 37 7.94 1.80 -2.23
C TYR A 37 8.82 1.56 -1.01
N MET A 38 8.21 1.49 0.18
CA MET A 38 8.92 1.21 1.43
C MET A 38 9.76 -0.06 1.32
N SER A 39 9.15 -1.19 0.96
CA SER A 39 9.84 -2.48 0.81
C SER A 39 10.97 -2.42 -0.23
N SER A 40 10.75 -1.75 -1.37
CA SER A 40 11.78 -1.60 -2.42
C SER A 40 12.95 -0.68 -2.05
N THR A 41 12.88 -0.02 -0.88
CA THR A 41 13.93 0.87 -0.37
C THR A 41 14.51 0.39 0.96
N PHE A 42 13.69 -0.20 1.83
CA PHE A 42 14.08 -0.66 3.16
C PHE A 42 14.88 -1.96 3.09
N HIS A 43 14.37 -3.01 2.44
CA HIS A 43 15.07 -4.31 2.39
C HIS A 43 16.48 -4.20 1.76
N PRO A 44 16.68 -3.47 0.63
CA PRO A 44 18.04 -3.26 0.13
C PRO A 44 18.95 -2.53 1.13
N ALA A 45 18.42 -1.58 1.90
CA ALA A 45 19.18 -0.85 2.92
C ALA A 45 19.54 -1.73 4.14
N GLU A 46 18.77 -2.77 4.43
CA GLU A 46 19.13 -3.76 5.45
C GLU A 46 20.43 -4.48 5.08
N GLU A 47 20.61 -4.76 3.78
CA GLU A 47 21.77 -5.40 3.17
C GLU A 47 22.89 -4.42 2.79
N GLY A 48 22.74 -3.13 3.10
CA GLY A 48 23.75 -2.09 2.83
C GLY A 48 23.68 -1.45 1.44
N ASN A 49 22.66 -1.76 0.64
CA ASN A 49 22.43 -1.11 -0.65
C ASN A 49 21.49 0.11 -0.51
N PHE A 50 22.07 1.30 -0.46
CA PHE A 50 21.33 2.56 -0.31
C PHE A 50 20.97 3.25 -1.65
N ALA A 51 21.39 2.70 -2.79
CA ALA A 51 21.07 3.27 -4.09
C ALA A 51 19.55 3.39 -4.33
N PRO A 52 18.71 2.40 -3.96
CA PRO A 52 17.26 2.51 -4.14
C PRO A 52 16.62 3.64 -3.36
N ILE A 53 17.00 3.85 -2.09
CA ILE A 53 16.40 4.95 -1.31
C ILE A 53 16.88 6.31 -1.81
N LYS A 54 18.15 6.45 -2.20
CA LYS A 54 18.67 7.68 -2.79
C LYS A 54 17.91 8.07 -4.07
N ALA A 55 17.52 7.08 -4.88
CA ALA A 55 16.74 7.31 -6.09
C ALA A 55 15.23 7.53 -5.87
N LYS A 56 14.66 7.04 -4.77
CA LYS A 56 13.19 6.96 -4.57
C LYS A 56 12.65 7.74 -3.38
N ALA A 57 13.48 8.47 -2.63
CA ALA A 57 13.05 9.17 -1.43
C ALA A 57 11.88 10.14 -1.66
N ASP A 58 11.89 10.87 -2.79
CA ASP A 58 10.79 11.77 -3.13
C ASP A 58 9.51 11.01 -3.49
N SER A 59 9.63 9.88 -4.21
CA SER A 59 8.50 9.01 -4.48
C SER A 59 7.89 8.46 -3.19
N LEU A 60 8.72 8.02 -2.24
CA LEU A 60 8.29 7.55 -0.92
C LEU A 60 7.52 8.64 -0.15
N LEU A 61 8.00 9.88 -0.19
CA LEU A 61 7.31 11.03 0.41
C LEU A 61 5.98 11.35 -0.31
N ILE A 62 5.94 11.28 -1.64
CA ILE A 62 4.72 11.50 -2.42
C ILE A 62 3.65 10.47 -2.04
N VAL A 63 3.98 9.18 -2.04
CA VAL A 63 3.00 8.13 -1.70
C VAL A 63 2.58 8.19 -0.22
N ALA A 64 3.44 8.65 0.69
CA ALA A 64 3.05 8.94 2.08
C ALA A 64 2.00 10.06 2.16
N LYS A 65 2.19 11.14 1.40
CA LYS A 65 1.24 12.26 1.34
C LYS A 65 -0.09 11.83 0.73
N LEU A 66 -0.06 11.02 -0.33
CA LEU A 66 -1.26 10.44 -0.95
C LEU A 66 -2.01 9.54 0.04
N TRP A 67 -1.31 8.70 0.79
CA TRP A 67 -1.93 7.86 1.80
C TRP A 67 -2.56 8.68 2.93
N LYS A 68 -1.86 9.71 3.43
CA LYS A 68 -2.42 10.66 4.41
C LYS A 68 -3.70 11.36 3.91
N ALA A 69 -3.80 11.64 2.62
CA ALA A 69 -4.96 12.32 2.03
C ALA A 69 -6.14 11.38 1.71
N SER A 70 -5.92 10.06 1.70
CA SER A 70 -6.96 9.09 1.41
C SER A 70 -7.96 8.92 2.57
N GLU A 71 -9.16 8.45 2.22
CA GLU A 71 -10.17 8.08 3.21
C GLU A 71 -9.68 6.93 4.09
N ILE A 72 -9.88 7.07 5.41
CA ILE A 72 -9.49 6.06 6.39
C ILE A 72 -10.60 5.00 6.43
N PRO A 73 -10.30 3.72 6.16
CA PRO A 73 -11.30 2.67 6.20
C PRO A 73 -11.97 2.53 7.57
N ALA A 74 -13.25 2.17 7.59
CA ALA A 74 -14.07 2.13 8.80
C ALA A 74 -13.55 1.16 9.89
N ASN A 75 -12.75 0.16 9.51
CA ASN A 75 -12.12 -0.80 10.43
C ASN A 75 -10.85 -0.26 11.12
N TYR A 76 -10.50 1.01 10.92
CA TYR A 76 -9.39 1.68 11.60
C TYR A 76 -9.88 2.68 12.65
N LYS A 77 -9.05 2.94 13.65
CA LYS A 77 -9.27 3.97 14.67
C LYS A 77 -8.89 5.34 14.07
N PRO A 78 -9.86 6.23 13.79
CA PRO A 78 -9.62 7.37 12.89
C PRO A 78 -8.65 8.41 13.46
N LYS A 79 -8.66 8.67 14.78
CA LYS A 79 -7.81 9.70 15.40
C LYS A 79 -6.34 9.27 15.43
N GLU A 80 -6.11 8.02 15.80
CA GLU A 80 -4.83 7.33 15.90
C GLU A 80 -4.21 7.21 14.50
N THR A 81 -4.98 6.72 13.54
CA THR A 81 -4.56 6.58 12.15
C THR A 81 -4.18 7.93 11.53
N LYS A 82 -5.00 8.98 11.74
CA LYS A 82 -4.65 10.35 11.28
C LYS A 82 -3.35 10.85 11.89
N THR A 83 -3.09 10.49 13.14
CA THR A 83 -1.87 10.90 13.86
C THR A 83 -0.64 10.19 13.29
N GLN A 84 -0.72 8.88 13.11
CA GLN A 84 0.37 8.10 12.55
C GLN A 84 0.66 8.44 11.09
N LEU A 85 -0.37 8.69 10.26
CA LEU A 85 -0.17 9.16 8.89
C LEU A 85 0.54 10.53 8.82
N ARG A 86 0.28 11.44 9.78
CA ARG A 86 1.04 12.70 9.88
C ARG A 86 2.48 12.45 10.27
N MET A 87 2.74 11.52 11.20
CA MET A 87 4.10 11.14 11.60
C MET A 87 4.85 10.49 10.44
N LEU A 88 4.22 9.60 9.68
CA LEU A 88 4.78 8.96 8.51
C LEU A 88 5.22 9.98 7.46
N VAL A 89 4.37 10.96 7.12
CA VAL A 89 4.73 12.02 6.16
C VAL A 89 5.91 12.86 6.66
N LYS A 90 5.96 13.20 7.96
CA LYS A 90 7.10 13.91 8.55
C LYS A 90 8.37 13.07 8.45
N GLN A 91 8.28 11.77 8.71
CA GLN A 91 9.40 10.85 8.67
C GLN A 91 9.92 10.66 7.23
N CYS A 92 9.04 10.46 6.24
CA CYS A 92 9.44 10.43 4.84
C CYS A 92 10.06 11.76 4.37
N LYS A 93 9.61 12.89 4.92
CA LYS A 93 10.25 14.19 4.63
C LYS A 93 11.67 14.26 5.18
N LYS A 94 11.93 13.70 6.38
CA LYS A 94 13.30 13.59 6.90
C LYS A 94 14.19 12.73 6.00
N ILE A 95 13.67 11.61 5.50
CA ILE A 95 14.42 10.75 4.57
C ILE A 95 14.77 11.51 3.28
N SER A 96 13.80 12.17 2.64
CA SER A 96 14.05 13.01 1.44
C SER A 96 15.07 14.11 1.72
N ASN A 97 14.96 14.81 2.86
CA ASN A 97 15.96 15.81 3.26
C ASN A 97 17.35 15.21 3.47
N ALA A 98 17.46 14.04 4.12
CA ALA A 98 18.73 13.37 4.38
C ALA A 98 19.40 12.91 3.08
N VAL A 99 18.63 12.41 2.11
CA VAL A 99 19.14 12.09 0.77
C VAL A 99 19.65 13.35 0.07
N ASN A 100 18.89 14.44 0.09
CA ASN A 100 19.28 15.70 -0.56
C ASN A 100 20.51 16.35 0.10
N ALA A 101 20.70 16.14 1.40
CA ALA A 101 21.88 16.58 2.14
C ALA A 101 23.08 15.64 2.01
N ASN A 102 22.97 14.53 1.26
CA ASN A 102 24.00 13.49 1.15
C ASN A 102 24.45 12.96 2.52
N GLU A 103 23.50 12.80 3.44
CA GLU A 103 23.77 12.25 4.77
C GLU A 103 24.34 10.83 4.69
N ALA A 104 25.03 10.42 5.75
CA ALA A 104 25.61 9.09 5.85
C ALA A 104 24.55 7.98 5.76
N ASP A 105 24.94 6.84 5.20
CA ASP A 105 24.06 5.68 5.03
C ASP A 105 23.48 5.17 6.37
N THR A 106 24.20 5.32 7.48
CA THR A 106 23.70 5.01 8.83
C THR A 106 22.53 5.90 9.25
N VAL A 107 22.55 7.18 8.85
CA VAL A 107 21.43 8.11 9.06
C VAL A 107 20.23 7.67 8.20
N LEU A 108 20.46 7.36 6.93
CA LEU A 108 19.40 6.86 6.03
C LEU A 108 18.75 5.59 6.56
N LYS A 109 19.54 4.63 7.04
CA LYS A 109 19.04 3.38 7.64
C LYS A 109 18.15 3.66 8.85
N ASN A 110 18.62 4.50 9.78
CA ASN A 110 17.86 4.86 10.97
C ASN A 110 16.54 5.55 10.64
N GLU A 111 16.53 6.48 9.67
CA GLU A 111 15.31 7.17 9.29
C GLU A 111 14.33 6.27 8.52
N LEU A 112 14.84 5.32 7.72
CA LEU A 112 14.04 4.29 7.06
C LEU A 112 13.40 3.33 8.07
N THR A 113 14.15 2.81 9.05
CA THR A 113 13.61 1.94 10.10
C THR A 113 12.46 2.62 10.84
N LYS A 114 12.61 3.89 11.22
CA LYS A 114 11.52 4.66 11.86
C LYS A 114 10.28 4.75 10.96
N ALA A 115 10.45 4.95 9.65
CA ALA A 115 9.32 5.01 8.72
C ALA A 115 8.63 3.65 8.56
N HIS A 116 9.41 2.57 8.53
CA HIS A 116 8.93 1.19 8.50
C HIS A 116 8.14 0.83 9.77
N ASP A 117 8.62 1.23 10.95
CA ASP A 117 7.93 1.00 12.22
C ASP A 117 6.59 1.75 12.27
N ILE A 118 6.56 3.03 11.85
CA ILE A 118 5.31 3.78 11.75
C ILE A 118 4.33 3.11 10.78
N PHE A 119 4.82 2.55 9.66
CA PHE A 119 3.97 1.79 8.76
C PHE A 119 3.34 0.59 9.46
N HIS A 120 4.10 -0.19 10.24
CA HIS A 120 3.56 -1.32 11.00
C HIS A 120 2.57 -0.91 12.08
N THR A 121 2.81 0.22 12.77
CA THR A 121 1.82 0.78 13.69
C THR A 121 0.52 1.13 12.97
N ILE A 122 0.57 1.69 11.76
CA ILE A 122 -0.64 1.95 10.97
C ILE A 122 -1.28 0.63 10.54
N ALA A 123 -0.52 -0.28 9.92
CA ALA A 123 -1.04 -1.53 9.36
C ALA A 123 -1.54 -2.54 10.40
N GLY A 124 -1.06 -2.46 11.64
CA GLY A 124 -1.44 -3.31 12.77
C GLY A 124 -2.22 -2.53 13.82
N GLU A 125 -1.51 -1.79 14.67
CA GLU A 125 -2.06 -1.17 15.89
C GLU A 125 -3.18 -0.16 15.66
N CYS A 126 -3.25 0.48 14.49
CA CYS A 126 -4.33 1.42 14.18
C CYS A 126 -5.65 0.75 13.77
N LYS A 127 -5.66 -0.57 13.51
CA LYS A 127 -6.90 -1.31 13.30
C LYS A 127 -7.73 -1.31 14.59
N LYS A 128 -9.06 -1.29 14.45
CA LYS A 128 -9.96 -1.66 15.54
C LYS A 128 -9.74 -3.14 15.85
N ALA A 129 -9.88 -3.54 17.11
CA ALA A 129 -9.95 -4.97 17.44
C ALA A 129 -11.06 -5.60 16.59
N ASP A 130 -10.85 -6.82 16.10
CA ASP A 130 -11.94 -7.56 15.46
C ASP A 130 -13.04 -7.73 16.54
N GLU A 131 -14.24 -7.20 16.26
CA GLU A 131 -15.45 -7.47 17.04
C GLU A 131 -15.94 -8.90 16.77
#